data_AF-A0A535ZJS1-F1
#
_entry.id   AF-A0A535ZJS1-F1
#
_cell.length_a   1.000
_cell.length_b   1.000
_cell.length_c   1.000
_cell.angle_alpha   90.00
_cell.angle_beta   90.00
_cell.angle_gamma   90.00
#
_symmetry.space_group_name_H-M   'P 1'
#
loop_
_entity.id
_entity.type
_entity.pdbx_description
1 polymer ?
#
loop_
_entity_poly.entity_id
_entity_poly.type
_entity_poly.pdbx_seq_one_letter_code
_entity_poly.pdbx_strand_id
1 'polypeptide(L)'
;MGNRLARESSPYLLEHAENPVDWYPWGPEALARARTENKPILLSVGYSACHWCHVMARESFEDPETAAQMNRDFVCVKVDREERPDLDQVYMRAVQGMTGAGGWPMTAFLLPDGTPFFAGTYFPPRDRAGIPSFTRVLTAVADAFIKRPADVQETAAQVRDFLNRPVVPLASGDVTSALLDEAAARLERDFDALRGGFGGAPKFPQPMLIEFLLRSHLRTGQATALEMALKTLRAMSAGGMYDQLGGGFHRYSVDAQWLVPHFEKMLYDNALLARVYLDAWQLTRNPAFRRVVEETLAFVRREMTSPEGGFYSSLDADSEGEEGRFYVWTPQELEAALGVDDAGT
;
A
#
# COMPACT_ATOMS: atom_id res chain seq x y z
N MET A 1 1.57 17.56 -26.26
CA MET A 1 2.81 16.94 -26.79
C MET A 1 3.40 16.30 -25.57
N GLY A 2 3.05 15.04 -25.33
CA GLY A 2 3.33 14.35 -24.08
C GLY A 2 4.82 14.20 -23.78
N ASN A 3 5.10 13.93 -22.51
CA ASN A 3 6.42 13.56 -22.02
C ASN A 3 6.80 12.13 -22.49
N ARG A 4 7.92 11.59 -21.99
CA ARG A 4 8.46 10.30 -22.46
C ARG A 4 7.56 9.11 -22.11
N LEU A 5 6.69 9.24 -21.10
CA LEU A 5 5.78 8.17 -20.71
C LEU A 5 4.75 7.82 -21.80
N ALA A 6 4.53 8.72 -22.78
CA ALA A 6 3.67 8.45 -23.94
C ALA A 6 4.11 7.25 -24.81
N ARG A 7 5.28 6.66 -24.53
CA ARG A 7 5.85 5.49 -25.23
C ARG A 7 5.83 4.21 -24.40
N GLU A 8 5.37 4.28 -23.16
CA GLU A 8 5.32 3.13 -22.25
C GLU A 8 4.10 2.24 -22.54
N SER A 9 4.16 0.98 -22.10
CA SER A 9 3.05 0.04 -22.19
C SER A 9 2.12 0.08 -20.97
N SER A 10 2.66 0.45 -19.80
CA SER A 10 1.91 0.53 -18.56
C SER A 10 0.75 1.54 -18.68
N PRO A 11 -0.50 1.12 -18.46
CA PRO A 11 -1.63 2.04 -18.37
C PRO A 11 -1.40 3.14 -17.33
N TYR A 12 -0.83 2.79 -16.17
CA TYR A 12 -0.51 3.74 -15.11
C TYR A 12 0.50 4.81 -15.54
N LEU A 13 1.54 4.43 -16.29
CA LEU A 13 2.50 5.42 -16.80
C LEU A 13 1.88 6.31 -17.89
N LEU A 14 1.04 5.72 -18.74
CA LEU A 14 0.36 6.45 -19.82
C LEU A 14 -0.63 7.49 -19.29
N GLU A 15 -1.26 7.26 -18.13
CA GLU A 15 -2.10 8.27 -17.45
C GLU A 15 -1.35 9.57 -17.12
N HIS A 16 -0.03 9.49 -16.94
CA HIS A 16 0.82 10.65 -16.64
C HIS A 16 1.54 11.23 -17.87
N ALA A 17 1.25 10.73 -19.08
CA ALA A 17 1.95 11.11 -20.32
C ALA A 17 1.76 12.58 -20.72
N GLU A 18 0.62 13.18 -20.38
CA GLU A 18 0.33 14.60 -20.70
C GLU A 18 0.50 15.53 -19.48
N ASN A 19 0.98 15.02 -18.33
CA ASN A 19 1.30 15.88 -17.19
C ASN A 19 2.37 16.91 -17.57
N PRO A 20 2.30 18.15 -17.02
CA PRO A 20 3.31 19.19 -17.27
C PRO A 20 4.70 18.84 -16.71
N VAL A 21 4.80 17.85 -15.83
CA VAL A 21 6.07 17.29 -15.37
C VAL A 21 6.76 16.54 -16.53
N ASP A 22 8.04 16.81 -16.76
CA ASP A 22 8.89 16.12 -17.75
C ASP A 22 9.31 14.75 -17.22
N TRP A 23 8.32 13.85 -17.12
CA TRP A 23 8.52 12.50 -16.62
C TRP A 23 9.40 11.67 -17.56
N TYR A 24 10.28 10.89 -16.94
CA TYR A 24 11.01 9.79 -17.55
C TYR A 24 10.51 8.46 -16.98
N PRO A 25 10.47 7.39 -17.79
CA PRO A 25 10.48 6.04 -17.24
C PRO A 25 11.81 5.77 -16.53
N TRP A 26 11.84 4.78 -15.64
CA TRP A 26 13.12 4.35 -15.06
C TRP A 26 14.01 3.71 -16.13
N GLY A 27 15.19 4.29 -16.35
CA GLY A 27 16.15 3.73 -17.28
C GLY A 27 17.45 4.52 -17.41
N PRO A 28 18.37 4.05 -18.28
CA PRO A 28 19.67 4.66 -18.47
C PRO A 28 19.61 6.14 -18.89
N GLU A 29 18.59 6.55 -19.65
CA GLU A 29 18.42 7.94 -20.10
C GLU A 29 18.24 8.90 -18.92
N ALA A 30 17.32 8.60 -18.00
CA ALA A 30 17.07 9.42 -16.82
C ALA A 30 18.30 9.48 -15.90
N LEU A 31 18.94 8.34 -15.67
CA LEU A 31 20.15 8.25 -14.83
C LEU A 31 21.33 9.01 -15.46
N ALA A 32 21.52 8.90 -16.77
CA ALA A 32 22.57 9.62 -17.48
C ALA A 32 22.33 11.13 -17.46
N ARG A 33 21.07 11.57 -17.63
CA ARG A 33 20.68 12.99 -17.53
C ARG A 33 20.97 13.53 -16.13
N ALA A 34 20.53 12.82 -15.08
CA ALA A 34 20.76 13.22 -13.70
C ALA A 34 22.25 13.39 -13.40
N ARG A 35 23.11 12.47 -13.89
CA ARG A 35 24.56 12.56 -13.74
C ARG A 35 25.17 13.72 -14.52
N THR A 36 24.74 13.92 -15.76
CA THR A 36 25.28 14.98 -16.65
C THR A 36 24.90 16.37 -16.15
N GLU A 37 23.66 16.56 -15.73
CA GLU A 37 23.18 17.84 -15.18
C GLU A 37 23.52 18.02 -13.70
N ASN A 38 24.07 16.99 -13.05
CA ASN A 38 24.27 16.94 -11.60
C ASN A 38 23.01 17.37 -10.82
N LYS A 39 21.87 16.77 -11.17
CA LYS A 39 20.57 17.02 -10.53
C LYS A 39 20.11 15.81 -9.73
N PRO A 40 19.45 16.02 -8.59
CA PRO A 40 18.79 14.94 -7.89
C PRO A 40 17.66 14.34 -8.73
N ILE A 41 17.39 13.06 -8.53
CA ILE A 41 16.25 12.38 -9.13
C ILE A 41 15.07 12.47 -8.17
N LEU A 42 13.90 12.85 -8.68
CA LEU A 42 12.63 12.68 -7.97
C LEU A 42 11.97 11.42 -8.53
N LEU A 43 12.01 10.34 -7.74
CA LEU A 43 11.39 9.06 -8.07
C LEU A 43 9.98 9.01 -7.45
N SER A 44 8.96 8.85 -8.29
CA SER A 44 7.58 8.61 -7.88
C SER A 44 7.12 7.23 -8.35
N VAL A 45 6.94 6.32 -7.39
CA VAL A 45 6.45 4.95 -7.64
C VAL A 45 4.99 4.85 -7.22
N GLY A 46 4.17 4.27 -8.09
CA GLY A 46 2.76 3.98 -7.84
C GLY A 46 2.29 2.86 -8.76
N TYR A 47 0.98 2.73 -8.89
CA TYR A 47 0.32 1.76 -9.78
C TYR A 47 -1.14 2.18 -9.95
N SER A 48 -1.83 1.60 -10.94
CA SER A 48 -3.13 2.08 -11.44
C SER A 48 -4.25 2.15 -10.40
N ALA A 49 -4.34 1.18 -9.48
CA ALA A 49 -5.42 1.14 -8.46
C ALA A 49 -5.14 1.99 -7.20
N CYS A 50 -4.01 2.70 -7.16
CA CYS A 50 -3.57 3.46 -5.99
C CYS A 50 -4.29 4.81 -5.86
N HIS A 51 -5.31 4.90 -5.00
CA HIS A 51 -6.03 6.15 -4.72
C HIS A 51 -5.12 7.34 -4.42
N TRP A 52 -4.21 7.23 -3.44
CA TRP A 52 -3.35 8.34 -3.06
C TRP A 52 -2.36 8.75 -4.16
N CYS A 53 -2.06 7.85 -5.10
CA CYS A 53 -1.25 8.16 -6.27
C CYS A 53 -2.02 9.08 -7.22
N HIS A 54 -3.31 8.82 -7.42
CA HIS A 54 -4.22 9.67 -8.19
C HIS A 54 -4.45 11.01 -7.51
N VAL A 55 -4.67 11.02 -6.19
CA VAL A 55 -4.79 12.26 -5.40
C VAL A 55 -3.55 13.13 -5.57
N MET A 56 -2.34 12.57 -5.37
CA MET A 56 -1.11 13.33 -5.52
C MET A 56 -0.88 13.80 -6.97
N ALA A 57 -1.31 13.02 -7.97
CA ALA A 57 -1.23 13.43 -9.36
C ALA A 57 -2.10 14.66 -9.64
N ARG A 58 -3.38 14.61 -9.29
CA ARG A 58 -4.35 15.70 -9.46
C ARG A 58 -3.94 16.95 -8.69
N GLU A 59 -3.49 16.78 -7.44
CA GLU A 59 -3.17 17.91 -6.56
C GLU A 59 -1.78 18.53 -6.81
N SER A 60 -0.87 17.83 -7.49
CA SER A 60 0.53 18.28 -7.59
C SER A 60 1.17 18.05 -8.96
N PHE A 61 1.04 16.86 -9.56
CA PHE A 61 1.73 16.58 -10.83
C PHE A 61 1.06 17.23 -12.04
N GLU A 62 -0.23 17.56 -11.93
CA GLU A 62 -1.00 18.30 -12.94
C GLU A 62 -0.91 19.82 -12.77
N ASP A 63 -0.49 20.29 -11.59
CA ASP A 63 -0.34 21.72 -11.29
C ASP A 63 0.88 22.32 -12.02
N PRO A 64 0.71 23.31 -12.92
CA PRO A 64 1.81 23.85 -13.71
C PRO A 64 2.93 24.50 -12.90
N GLU A 65 2.61 25.12 -11.76
CA GLU A 65 3.61 25.79 -10.91
C GLU A 65 4.50 24.76 -10.20
N THR A 66 3.87 23.75 -9.61
CA THR A 66 4.55 22.61 -8.97
C THR A 66 5.39 21.84 -9.98
N ALA A 67 4.83 21.56 -11.17
CA ALA A 67 5.56 20.89 -12.24
C ALA A 67 6.75 21.70 -12.76
N ALA A 68 6.63 23.02 -12.88
CA ALA A 68 7.74 23.89 -13.26
C ALA A 68 8.87 23.85 -12.21
N GLN A 69 8.53 23.80 -10.92
CA GLN A 69 9.52 23.59 -9.85
C GLN A 69 10.19 22.21 -9.98
N MET A 70 9.40 21.15 -10.15
CA MET A 70 9.91 19.79 -10.32
C MET A 70 10.91 19.71 -11.49
N ASN A 71 10.51 20.19 -12.67
CA ASN A 71 11.32 20.14 -13.90
C ASN A 71 12.61 20.97 -13.81
N ARG A 72 12.58 22.06 -13.05
CA ARG A 72 13.76 22.91 -12.84
C ARG A 72 14.79 22.21 -11.95
N ASP A 73 14.32 21.66 -10.83
CA ASP A 73 15.17 21.26 -9.72
C ASP A 73 15.55 19.76 -9.77
N PHE A 74 14.80 18.92 -10.51
CA PHE A 74 14.93 17.47 -10.49
C PHE A 74 14.93 16.84 -11.89
N VAL A 75 15.48 15.63 -11.99
CA VAL A 75 15.10 14.68 -13.05
C VAL A 75 13.95 13.82 -12.52
N CYS A 76 12.75 14.03 -13.05
CA CYS A 76 11.54 13.37 -12.57
C CYS A 76 11.37 12.00 -13.22
N VAL A 77 11.29 10.96 -12.41
CA VAL A 77 11.15 9.56 -12.85
C VAL A 77 9.87 8.97 -12.29
N LYS A 78 9.03 8.42 -13.17
CA LYS A 78 7.80 7.70 -12.81
C LYS A 78 8.01 6.21 -13.00
N VAL A 79 7.54 5.41 -12.03
CA VAL A 79 7.63 3.95 -12.08
C VAL A 79 6.30 3.33 -11.73
N ASP A 80 5.90 2.35 -12.53
CA ASP A 80 4.83 1.43 -12.20
C ASP A 80 5.40 0.26 -11.40
N ARG A 81 4.89 0.09 -10.18
CA ARG A 81 5.24 -1.02 -9.29
C ARG A 81 4.89 -2.38 -9.88
N GLU A 82 3.80 -2.48 -10.64
CA GLU A 82 3.34 -3.76 -11.18
C GLU A 82 4.28 -4.28 -12.27
N GLU A 83 4.86 -3.37 -13.07
CA GLU A 83 5.88 -3.72 -14.06
C GLU A 83 7.29 -3.84 -13.43
N ARG A 84 7.59 -3.05 -12.38
CA ARG A 84 8.92 -3.00 -11.72
C ARG A 84 8.85 -3.22 -10.20
N PRO A 85 8.41 -4.41 -9.75
CA PRO A 85 8.33 -4.73 -8.33
C PRO A 85 9.73 -4.79 -7.67
N ASP A 86 10.78 -4.98 -8.46
CA ASP A 86 12.17 -4.95 -8.01
C ASP A 86 12.59 -3.56 -7.51
N LEU A 87 12.24 -2.50 -8.25
CA LEU A 87 12.52 -1.12 -7.86
C LEU A 87 11.66 -0.72 -6.66
N ASP A 88 10.38 -1.08 -6.70
CA ASP A 88 9.46 -0.82 -5.60
C ASP A 88 10.00 -1.38 -4.28
N GLN A 89 10.42 -2.64 -4.25
CA GLN A 89 10.93 -3.28 -3.03
C GLN A 89 12.18 -2.57 -2.48
N VAL A 90 13.14 -2.22 -3.34
CA VAL A 90 14.37 -1.55 -2.91
C VAL A 90 14.08 -0.18 -2.30
N TYR A 91 13.27 0.64 -2.99
CA TYR A 91 12.98 1.99 -2.53
C TYR A 91 11.98 2.01 -1.36
N MET A 92 11.05 1.04 -1.29
CA MET A 92 10.15 0.90 -0.15
C MET A 92 10.92 0.56 1.13
N ARG A 93 11.94 -0.30 1.04
CA ARG A 93 12.86 -0.55 2.17
C ARG A 93 13.57 0.73 2.61
N ALA A 94 13.99 1.57 1.68
CA ALA A 94 14.60 2.85 2.01
C ALA A 94 13.62 3.79 2.74
N VAL A 95 12.38 3.92 2.25
CA VAL A 95 11.31 4.72 2.88
C VAL A 95 11.02 4.22 4.29
N GLN A 96 10.87 2.91 4.47
CA GLN A 96 10.65 2.30 5.78
C GLN A 96 11.83 2.52 6.73
N GLY A 97 13.06 2.39 6.24
CA GLY A 97 14.26 2.68 7.03
C GLY A 97 14.38 4.14 7.46
N MET A 98 13.97 5.08 6.61
CA MET A 98 14.03 6.52 6.89
C MET A 98 12.88 7.02 7.77
N THR A 99 11.67 6.52 7.55
CA THR A 99 10.44 7.10 8.13
C THR A 99 9.79 6.21 9.19
N GLY A 100 10.17 4.93 9.28
CA GLY A 100 9.51 3.93 10.11
C GLY A 100 8.19 3.41 9.54
N ALA A 101 7.71 3.97 8.43
CA ALA A 101 6.47 3.60 7.76
C ALA A 101 6.71 3.41 6.25
N GLY A 102 5.72 2.87 5.54
CA GLY A 102 5.78 2.71 4.09
C GLY A 102 4.39 2.78 3.48
N GLY A 103 4.31 3.03 2.18
CA GLY A 103 3.05 3.15 1.46
C GLY A 103 3.22 3.84 0.11
N TRP A 104 2.14 3.87 -0.65
CA TRP A 104 2.07 4.52 -1.95
C TRP A 104 1.15 5.75 -1.89
N PRO A 105 1.41 6.82 -2.67
CA PRO A 105 2.52 6.98 -3.59
C PRO A 105 3.84 7.01 -2.84
N MET A 106 4.86 6.37 -3.41
CA MET A 106 6.21 6.41 -2.84
C MET A 106 6.98 7.53 -3.53
N THR A 107 7.38 8.54 -2.75
CA THR A 107 8.13 9.69 -3.23
C THR A 107 9.53 9.68 -2.65
N ALA A 108 10.54 9.35 -3.47
CA ALA A 108 11.93 9.26 -3.05
C ALA A 108 12.80 10.25 -3.84
N PHE A 109 13.74 10.88 -3.15
CA PHE A 109 14.73 11.78 -3.73
C PHE A 109 16.09 11.12 -3.68
N LEU A 110 16.70 10.98 -4.86
CA LEU A 110 17.90 10.20 -5.06
C LEU A 110 19.05 11.07 -5.55
N LEU A 111 20.26 10.68 -5.18
CA LEU A 111 21.47 11.15 -5.84
C LEU A 111 21.44 10.75 -7.33
N PRO A 112 22.24 11.40 -8.19
CA PRO A 112 22.36 11.04 -9.61
C PRO A 112 22.75 9.57 -9.88
N ASP A 113 23.31 8.89 -8.89
CA ASP A 113 23.66 7.47 -8.98
C ASP A 113 22.51 6.51 -8.64
N GLY A 114 21.36 7.04 -8.20
CA GLY A 114 20.17 6.29 -7.79
C GLY A 114 20.08 6.03 -6.28
N THR A 115 21.05 6.48 -5.48
CA THR A 115 21.04 6.27 -4.02
C THR A 115 20.03 7.20 -3.34
N PRO A 116 19.05 6.69 -2.56
CA PRO A 116 18.08 7.53 -1.86
C PRO A 116 18.70 8.28 -0.69
N PHE A 117 18.33 9.55 -0.53
CA PHE A 117 18.78 10.39 0.59
C PHE A 117 17.64 11.10 1.33
N PHE A 118 16.45 11.16 0.74
CA PHE A 118 15.23 11.59 1.41
C PHE A 118 14.04 10.87 0.80
N ALA A 119 13.03 10.53 1.59
CA ALA A 119 11.84 9.88 1.08
C ALA A 119 10.62 10.09 1.98
N GLY A 120 9.44 9.94 1.40
CA GLY A 120 8.17 9.91 2.09
C GLY A 120 7.12 9.21 1.22
N THR A 121 5.87 9.26 1.67
CA THR A 121 4.75 8.72 0.92
C THR A 121 4.03 9.85 0.17
N TYR A 122 2.83 10.20 0.63
CA TYR A 122 2.03 11.31 0.12
C TYR A 122 2.47 12.64 0.77
N PHE A 123 2.59 13.68 -0.07
CA PHE A 123 2.79 15.06 0.37
C PHE A 123 1.65 15.93 -0.18
N PRO A 124 0.92 16.68 0.67
CA PRO A 124 -0.20 17.50 0.24
C PRO A 124 0.23 18.76 -0.52
N PRO A 125 -0.66 19.39 -1.29
CA PRO A 125 -0.36 20.67 -1.97
C PRO A 125 -0.19 21.84 -0.98
N ARG A 126 -0.68 21.71 0.26
CA ARG A 126 -0.57 22.69 1.35
C ARG A 126 -0.22 21.99 2.65
N ASP A 127 0.50 22.67 3.54
CA ASP A 127 0.86 22.15 4.86
C ASP A 127 -0.39 21.66 5.62
N ARG A 128 -0.34 20.43 6.15
CA ARG A 128 -1.46 19.81 6.86
C ARG A 128 -0.96 18.99 8.04
N ALA A 129 -1.41 19.31 9.25
CA ALA A 129 -1.24 18.49 10.45
C ALA A 129 0.17 17.86 10.61
N GLY A 130 1.22 18.68 10.59
CA GLY A 130 2.61 18.22 10.73
C GLY A 130 3.27 17.67 9.47
N ILE A 131 2.53 17.54 8.36
CA ILE A 131 3.03 17.16 7.04
C ILE A 131 3.27 18.45 6.22
N PRO A 132 4.50 18.73 5.77
CA PRO A 132 4.79 19.88 4.91
C PRO A 132 4.20 19.70 3.51
N SER A 133 3.92 20.81 2.83
CA SER A 133 3.47 20.80 1.44
C SER A 133 4.54 20.22 0.52
N PHE A 134 4.11 19.65 -0.59
CA PHE A 134 5.02 19.09 -1.58
C PHE A 134 5.98 20.14 -2.13
N THR A 135 5.52 21.35 -2.46
CA THR A 135 6.37 22.47 -2.90
C THR A 135 7.43 22.87 -1.86
N ARG A 136 7.10 22.80 -0.56
CA ARG A 136 8.04 23.09 0.52
C ARG A 136 9.09 21.97 0.64
N VAL A 137 8.67 20.72 0.46
CA VAL A 137 9.59 19.57 0.39
C VAL A 137 10.53 19.68 -0.80
N LEU A 138 10.02 19.96 -2.01
CA LEU A 138 10.82 20.16 -3.23
C LEU A 138 11.88 21.24 -3.00
N THR A 139 11.49 22.38 -2.44
CA THR A 139 12.41 23.48 -2.12
C THR A 139 13.49 23.05 -1.14
N ALA A 140 13.11 22.41 -0.03
CA ALA A 140 14.03 22.01 1.01
C ALA A 140 15.05 20.96 0.53
N VAL A 141 14.60 20.02 -0.31
CA VAL A 141 15.46 18.98 -0.89
C VAL A 141 16.43 19.59 -1.90
N ALA A 142 15.96 20.43 -2.82
CA ALA A 142 16.81 21.10 -3.80
C ALA A 142 17.86 21.98 -3.11
N ASP A 143 17.46 22.74 -2.09
CA ASP A 143 18.37 23.54 -1.27
C ASP A 143 19.39 22.69 -0.53
N ALA A 144 18.98 21.57 0.06
CA ALA A 144 19.90 20.66 0.75
C ALA A 144 20.94 20.08 -0.22
N PHE A 145 20.51 19.65 -1.41
CA PHE A 145 21.38 19.08 -2.43
C PHE A 145 22.47 20.07 -2.89
N ILE A 146 22.12 21.35 -3.06
CA ILE A 146 23.04 22.39 -3.53
C ILE A 146 23.90 22.96 -2.39
N LYS A 147 23.28 23.31 -1.26
CA LYS A 147 23.92 24.09 -0.19
C LYS A 147 24.60 23.20 0.85
N ARG A 148 24.19 21.93 0.98
CA ARG A 148 24.70 20.96 1.97
C ARG A 148 24.98 19.60 1.34
N PRO A 149 25.80 19.52 0.27
CA PRO A 149 26.05 18.26 -0.42
C PRO A 149 26.73 17.22 0.48
N ALA A 150 27.53 17.63 1.47
CA ALA A 150 28.15 16.71 2.43
C ALA A 150 27.10 15.96 3.28
N ASP A 151 26.16 16.70 3.89
CA ASP A 151 25.08 16.13 4.70
C ASP A 151 24.20 15.18 3.89
N VAL A 152 23.93 15.54 2.62
CA VAL A 152 23.16 14.70 1.69
C VAL A 152 23.92 13.41 1.37
N GLN A 153 25.22 13.48 1.09
CA GLN A 153 26.05 12.30 0.83
C GLN A 153 26.18 11.41 2.05
N GLU A 154 26.29 11.98 3.25
CA GLU A 154 26.31 11.23 4.51
C GLU A 154 25.00 10.48 4.72
N THR A 155 23.87 11.15 4.54
CA THR A 155 22.53 10.52 4.63
C THR A 155 22.40 9.39 3.60
N ALA A 156 22.78 9.65 2.34
CA ALA A 156 22.77 8.64 1.29
C ALA A 156 23.67 7.43 1.62
N ALA A 157 24.83 7.66 2.24
CA ALA A 157 25.73 6.59 2.66
C ALA A 157 25.11 5.75 3.78
N GLN A 158 24.50 6.37 4.80
CA GLN A 158 23.82 5.66 5.87
C GLN A 158 22.67 4.78 5.34
N VAL A 159 21.92 5.30 4.37
CA VAL A 159 20.82 4.55 3.74
C VAL A 159 21.35 3.42 2.88
N ARG A 160 22.39 3.66 2.09
CA ARG A 160 23.07 2.62 1.31
C ARG A 160 23.61 1.50 2.20
N ASP A 161 24.22 1.85 3.32
CA ASP A 161 24.68 0.88 4.31
C ASP A 161 23.50 0.11 4.90
N PHE A 162 22.39 0.77 5.22
CA PHE A 162 21.16 0.12 5.66
C PHE A 162 20.59 -0.85 4.61
N LEU A 163 20.59 -0.49 3.33
CA LEU A 163 20.10 -1.33 2.23
C LEU A 163 21.04 -2.51 1.94
N ASN A 164 22.35 -2.29 2.06
CA ASN A 164 23.41 -3.29 1.87
C ASN A 164 23.59 -4.20 3.07
N ARG A 165 23.12 -3.81 4.27
CA ARG A 165 22.97 -4.77 5.35
C ARG A 165 22.15 -5.91 4.77
N PRO A 166 22.67 -7.14 4.78
CA PRO A 166 21.86 -8.27 4.40
C PRO A 166 20.56 -8.10 5.17
N VAL A 167 19.41 -8.21 4.48
CA VAL A 167 18.16 -8.52 5.16
C VAL A 167 18.57 -9.69 6.01
N VAL A 168 18.75 -9.47 7.32
CA VAL A 168 19.27 -10.49 8.21
C VAL A 168 18.37 -11.67 7.89
N PRO A 169 18.89 -12.81 7.36
CA PRO A 169 18.04 -13.97 7.20
C PRO A 169 17.39 -14.11 8.57
N LEU A 170 16.06 -14.05 8.65
CA LEU A 170 15.27 -14.00 9.88
C LEU A 170 15.98 -14.75 11.03
N ALA A 171 16.84 -14.06 11.79
CA ALA A 171 17.97 -14.68 12.52
C ALA A 171 18.81 -15.71 11.71
N SER A 172 20.14 -15.60 11.76
CA SER A 172 20.95 -16.81 11.56
C SER A 172 20.66 -17.74 12.74
N GLY A 173 19.85 -18.77 12.52
CA GLY A 173 19.43 -19.72 13.55
C GLY A 173 18.34 -20.64 13.03
N ASP A 174 18.20 -21.79 13.68
CA ASP A 174 17.11 -22.72 13.36
C ASP A 174 15.77 -22.15 13.80
N VAL A 175 14.72 -22.39 13.02
CA VAL A 175 13.34 -22.12 13.45
C VAL A 175 12.98 -23.13 14.54
N THR A 176 13.15 -22.73 15.80
CA THR A 176 12.87 -23.55 16.98
C THR A 176 11.46 -23.33 17.50
N SER A 177 10.92 -24.30 18.25
CA SER A 177 9.63 -24.13 18.95
C SER A 177 9.65 -22.91 19.89
N ALA A 178 10.76 -22.67 20.59
CA ALA A 178 10.92 -21.54 21.51
C ALA A 178 10.79 -20.19 20.78
N LEU A 179 11.38 -20.06 19.58
CA LEU A 179 11.24 -18.86 18.75
C LEU A 179 9.77 -18.62 18.35
N LEU A 180 9.06 -19.69 17.97
CA LEU A 180 7.63 -19.60 17.61
C LEU A 180 6.77 -19.26 18.84
N ASP A 181 7.10 -19.78 20.01
CA ASP A 181 6.41 -19.48 21.27
C ASP A 181 6.62 -18.01 21.68
N GLU A 182 7.85 -17.48 21.53
CA GLU A 182 8.15 -16.07 21.77
C GLU A 182 7.41 -15.15 20.79
N ALA A 183 7.38 -15.52 19.51
CA ALA A 183 6.64 -14.77 18.49
C ALA A 183 5.13 -14.72 18.82
N ALA A 184 4.54 -15.85 19.23
CA ALA A 184 3.13 -15.88 19.66
C ALA A 184 2.87 -15.00 20.89
N ALA A 185 3.75 -15.04 21.89
CA ALA A 185 3.65 -14.19 23.08
C ALA A 185 3.80 -12.69 22.77
N ARG A 186 4.59 -12.34 21.74
CA ARG A 186 4.69 -10.95 21.26
C ARG A 186 3.39 -10.52 20.58
N LEU A 187 2.84 -11.34 19.71
CA LEU A 187 1.55 -11.05 19.07
C LEU A 187 0.44 -10.88 20.10
N GLU A 188 0.42 -11.67 21.18
CA GLU A 188 -0.54 -11.51 22.26
C GLU A 188 -0.45 -10.13 22.94
N ARG A 189 0.75 -9.59 23.12
CA ARG A 189 0.93 -8.23 23.68
C ARG A 189 0.48 -7.13 22.72
N ASP A 190 0.67 -7.35 21.42
CA ASP A 190 0.37 -6.37 20.36
C ASP A 190 -1.10 -6.46 19.87
N PHE A 191 -1.86 -7.45 20.35
CA PHE A 191 -3.22 -7.73 19.92
C PHE A 191 -4.23 -6.68 20.41
N ASP A 192 -5.05 -6.15 19.49
CA ASP A 192 -6.19 -5.31 19.85
C ASP A 192 -7.34 -6.19 20.35
N ALA A 193 -7.33 -6.48 21.66
CA ALA A 193 -8.35 -7.30 22.30
C ALA A 193 -9.75 -6.71 22.24
N LEU A 194 -9.93 -5.42 21.92
CA LEU A 194 -11.25 -4.82 21.76
C LEU A 194 -11.79 -5.09 20.35
N ARG A 195 -11.00 -4.75 19.32
CA ARG A 195 -11.45 -4.70 17.91
C ARG A 195 -10.95 -5.85 17.04
N GLY A 196 -10.09 -6.73 17.57
CA GLY A 196 -9.41 -7.77 16.80
C GLY A 196 -8.32 -7.19 15.88
N GLY A 197 -7.37 -8.03 15.48
CA GLY A 197 -6.22 -7.66 14.68
C GLY A 197 -5.09 -6.98 15.45
N PHE A 198 -4.19 -6.36 14.70
CA PHE A 198 -2.92 -5.80 15.21
C PHE A 198 -2.72 -4.38 14.66
N GLY A 199 -2.17 -3.50 15.49
CA GLY A 199 -1.95 -2.10 15.14
C GLY A 199 -3.19 -1.21 15.25
N GLY A 200 -2.99 0.09 14.97
CA GLY A 200 -4.01 1.13 14.98
C GLY A 200 -4.58 1.45 13.60
N ALA A 201 -5.01 2.70 13.40
CA ALA A 201 -5.45 3.23 12.12
C ALA A 201 -4.26 3.80 11.30
N PRO A 202 -4.18 3.56 9.97
CA PRO A 202 -4.99 2.62 9.20
C PRO A 202 -4.68 1.16 9.57
N LYS A 203 -5.70 0.30 9.52
CA LYS A 203 -5.63 -1.08 10.01
C LYS A 203 -5.65 -2.10 8.87
N PHE A 204 -4.64 -2.97 8.85
CA PHE A 204 -4.38 -3.95 7.80
C PHE A 204 -4.71 -5.38 8.23
N PRO A 205 -5.15 -6.26 7.31
CA PRO A 205 -5.72 -7.57 7.64
C PRO A 205 -4.67 -8.60 8.08
N GLN A 206 -3.41 -8.43 7.67
CA GLN A 206 -2.25 -9.23 8.09
C GLN A 206 -2.51 -10.76 8.09
N PRO A 207 -2.96 -11.35 6.97
CA PRO A 207 -3.40 -12.77 6.91
C PRO A 207 -2.31 -13.76 7.32
N MET A 208 -1.03 -13.44 7.09
CA MET A 208 0.10 -14.29 7.50
C MET A 208 0.27 -14.40 9.02
N LEU A 209 -0.01 -13.32 9.76
CA LEU A 209 0.00 -13.38 11.23
C LEU A 209 -1.17 -14.22 11.74
N ILE A 210 -2.34 -14.09 11.13
CA ILE A 210 -3.52 -14.88 11.49
C ILE A 210 -3.26 -16.37 11.20
N GLU A 211 -2.71 -16.71 10.04
CA GLU A 211 -2.33 -18.08 9.72
C GLU A 211 -1.30 -18.64 10.72
N PHE A 212 -0.30 -17.85 11.10
CA PHE A 212 0.66 -18.22 12.12
C PHE A 212 -0.02 -18.55 13.47
N LEU A 213 -0.99 -17.75 13.89
CA LEU A 213 -1.74 -17.99 15.13
C LEU A 213 -2.58 -19.27 15.07
N LEU A 214 -3.26 -19.53 13.95
CA LEU A 214 -3.99 -20.80 13.74
C LEU A 214 -3.06 -22.01 13.79
N ARG A 215 -1.89 -21.93 13.14
CA ARG A 215 -0.87 -22.98 13.18
C ARG A 215 -0.23 -23.13 14.56
N SER A 216 -0.04 -22.03 15.30
CA SER A 216 0.47 -22.04 16.67
C SER A 216 -0.50 -22.75 17.62
N HIS A 217 -1.81 -22.50 17.46
CA HIS A 217 -2.85 -23.25 18.18
C HIS A 217 -2.79 -24.75 17.86
N LEU A 218 -2.68 -25.13 16.58
CA LEU A 218 -2.56 -26.54 16.19
C LEU A 218 -1.34 -27.23 16.80
N ARG A 219 -0.20 -26.53 16.89
CA ARG A 219 1.05 -27.07 17.45
C ARG A 219 0.99 -27.21 18.98
N THR A 220 0.41 -26.23 19.67
CA THR A 220 0.55 -26.08 21.13
C THR A 220 -0.72 -26.36 21.92
N GLY A 221 -1.89 -26.35 21.28
CA GLY A 221 -3.20 -26.40 21.93
C GLY A 221 -3.60 -25.11 22.66
N GLN A 222 -2.80 -24.04 22.63
CA GLN A 222 -3.11 -22.80 23.35
C GLN A 222 -4.35 -22.10 22.78
N ALA A 223 -5.36 -21.89 23.62
CA ALA A 223 -6.63 -21.30 23.21
C ALA A 223 -6.51 -19.79 22.85
N THR A 224 -5.59 -19.07 23.47
CA THR A 224 -5.36 -17.63 23.24
C THR A 224 -5.01 -17.33 21.79
N ALA A 225 -4.13 -18.13 21.17
CA ALA A 225 -3.76 -17.98 19.77
C ALA A 225 -4.97 -18.16 18.83
N LEU A 226 -5.82 -19.16 19.10
CA LEU A 226 -7.06 -19.37 18.35
C LEU A 226 -8.03 -18.19 18.54
N GLU A 227 -8.23 -17.74 19.77
CA GLU A 227 -9.13 -16.62 20.08
C GLU A 227 -8.74 -15.35 19.32
N MET A 228 -7.44 -15.00 19.33
CA MET A 228 -6.92 -13.84 18.59
C MET A 228 -7.21 -13.94 17.09
N ALA A 229 -6.93 -15.10 16.49
CA ALA A 229 -7.17 -15.34 15.08
C ALA A 229 -8.67 -15.24 14.73
N LEU A 230 -9.53 -15.94 15.48
CA LEU A 230 -10.97 -15.96 15.21
C LEU A 230 -11.63 -14.60 15.46
N LYS A 231 -11.19 -13.87 16.49
CA LYS A 231 -11.70 -12.52 16.76
C LYS A 231 -11.34 -11.56 15.63
N THR A 232 -10.10 -11.62 15.15
CA THR A 232 -9.65 -10.82 14.01
C THR A 232 -10.47 -11.11 12.75
N LEU A 233 -10.63 -12.38 12.39
CA LEU A 233 -11.43 -12.79 11.23
C LEU A 233 -12.89 -12.35 11.34
N ARG A 234 -13.52 -12.50 12.52
CA ARG A 234 -14.90 -12.06 12.72
C ARG A 234 -15.04 -10.54 12.58
N ALA A 235 -14.13 -9.79 13.20
CA ALA A 235 -14.16 -8.33 13.15
C ALA A 235 -14.00 -7.81 11.71
N MET A 236 -13.05 -8.34 10.94
CA MET A 236 -12.86 -7.95 9.54
C MET A 236 -14.09 -8.28 8.69
N SER A 237 -14.65 -9.50 8.81
CA SER A 237 -15.81 -9.91 8.01
C SER A 237 -17.12 -9.21 8.39
N ALA A 238 -17.19 -8.62 9.59
CA ALA A 238 -18.35 -7.88 10.07
C ALA A 238 -18.23 -6.36 9.86
N GLY A 239 -17.06 -5.88 9.44
CA GLY A 239 -16.81 -4.47 9.13
C GLY A 239 -16.98 -4.16 7.64
N GLY A 240 -16.81 -2.89 7.28
CA GLY A 240 -16.84 -2.44 5.88
C GLY A 240 -15.58 -2.79 5.10
N MET A 241 -14.54 -3.34 5.74
CA MET A 241 -13.40 -3.94 5.04
C MET A 241 -13.80 -5.13 4.16
N TYR A 242 -14.80 -5.90 4.60
CA TYR A 242 -15.40 -6.95 3.81
C TYR A 242 -16.60 -6.39 3.06
N ASP A 243 -16.61 -6.55 1.74
CA ASP A 243 -17.75 -6.12 0.93
C ASP A 243 -18.94 -7.03 1.20
N GLN A 244 -19.89 -6.49 1.97
CA GLN A 244 -21.06 -7.22 2.47
C GLN A 244 -22.03 -7.64 1.37
N LEU A 245 -21.93 -7.04 0.18
CA LEU A 245 -22.83 -7.28 -0.95
C LEU A 245 -22.16 -8.13 -2.03
N GLY A 246 -20.98 -7.70 -2.47
CA GLY A 246 -20.24 -8.31 -3.58
C GLY A 246 -19.29 -9.41 -3.15
N GLY A 247 -18.94 -9.50 -1.87
CA GLY A 247 -17.87 -10.35 -1.37
C GLY A 247 -16.47 -9.80 -1.69
N GLY A 248 -15.47 -10.48 -1.12
CA GLY A 248 -14.08 -10.05 -1.18
C GLY A 248 -13.76 -8.91 -0.22
N PHE A 249 -12.48 -8.61 -0.11
CA PHE A 249 -11.92 -7.67 0.85
C PHE A 249 -11.30 -6.48 0.15
N HIS A 250 -11.59 -5.31 0.71
CA HIS A 250 -10.84 -4.09 0.49
C HIS A 250 -9.48 -4.17 1.19
N ARG A 251 -8.52 -3.35 0.74
CA ARG A 251 -7.10 -3.51 1.11
C ARG A 251 -6.82 -3.29 2.58
N TYR A 252 -7.39 -2.25 3.16
CA TYR A 252 -7.27 -1.91 4.58
C TYR A 252 -8.45 -1.07 5.03
N SER A 253 -8.60 -0.89 6.35
CA SER A 253 -9.54 0.08 6.90
C SER A 253 -8.79 1.35 7.32
N VAL A 254 -9.35 2.53 7.00
CA VAL A 254 -8.76 3.80 7.41
C VAL A 254 -8.92 4.05 8.92
N ASP A 255 -9.83 3.34 9.58
CA ASP A 255 -10.02 3.36 11.03
C ASP A 255 -9.59 2.05 11.70
N ALA A 256 -9.57 2.05 13.04
CA ALA A 256 -9.14 0.90 13.83
C ALA A 256 -10.24 -0.16 14.05
N GLN A 257 -11.49 0.17 13.72
CA GLN A 257 -12.71 -0.61 13.96
C GLN A 257 -13.10 -1.48 12.75
N TRP A 258 -12.38 -1.37 11.63
CA TRP A 258 -12.67 -2.07 10.37
C TRP A 258 -13.91 -1.53 9.62
N LEU A 259 -14.36 -0.32 9.93
CA LEU A 259 -15.63 0.20 9.43
C LEU A 259 -15.50 0.86 8.05
N VAL A 260 -14.56 1.78 7.90
CA VAL A 260 -14.37 2.54 6.67
C VAL A 260 -13.22 1.90 5.90
N PRO A 261 -13.48 1.26 4.74
CA PRO A 261 -12.43 0.69 3.91
C PRO A 261 -11.69 1.77 3.13
N HIS A 262 -10.47 1.45 2.72
CA HIS A 262 -9.86 2.02 1.53
C HIS A 262 -10.23 1.10 0.36
N PHE A 263 -11.02 1.59 -0.60
CA PHE A 263 -11.90 0.74 -1.43
C PHE A 263 -11.19 -0.14 -2.47
N GLU A 264 -9.89 0.07 -2.66
CA GLU A 264 -9.02 -0.79 -3.46
C GLU A 264 -9.14 -2.27 -3.07
N LYS A 265 -9.23 -3.18 -4.05
CA LYS A 265 -9.21 -4.63 -3.82
C LYS A 265 -8.03 -5.28 -4.56
N MET A 266 -7.15 -5.93 -3.81
CA MET A 266 -5.97 -6.60 -4.38
C MET A 266 -6.18 -8.11 -4.47
N LEU A 267 -5.73 -8.73 -5.56
CA LEU A 267 -5.86 -10.18 -5.77
C LEU A 267 -5.14 -10.95 -4.67
N TYR A 268 -3.91 -10.52 -4.34
CA TYR A 268 -3.09 -11.22 -3.37
C TYR A 268 -3.70 -11.15 -1.95
N ASP A 269 -4.33 -10.03 -1.58
CA ASP A 269 -5.02 -9.89 -0.29
C ASP A 269 -6.21 -10.85 -0.22
N ASN A 270 -7.05 -10.85 -1.27
CA ASN A 270 -8.21 -11.74 -1.35
C ASN A 270 -7.82 -13.23 -1.37
N ALA A 271 -6.73 -13.59 -2.07
CA ALA A 271 -6.23 -14.96 -2.10
C ALA A 271 -5.72 -15.41 -0.71
N LEU A 272 -4.94 -14.58 -0.02
CA LEU A 272 -4.41 -14.89 1.30
C LEU A 272 -5.53 -14.92 2.36
N LEU A 273 -6.49 -14.00 2.27
CA LEU A 273 -7.63 -13.97 3.18
C LEU A 273 -8.53 -15.19 2.98
N ALA A 274 -8.89 -15.55 1.75
CA ALA A 274 -9.65 -16.76 1.47
C ALA A 274 -9.00 -18.01 2.06
N ARG A 275 -7.67 -18.12 2.01
CA ARG A 275 -6.92 -19.23 2.63
C ARG A 275 -7.07 -19.26 4.15
N VAL A 276 -6.85 -18.15 4.83
CA VAL A 276 -6.89 -18.14 6.31
C VAL A 276 -8.33 -18.29 6.86
N TYR A 277 -9.34 -17.79 6.14
CA TYR A 277 -10.74 -18.07 6.47
C TYR A 277 -11.10 -19.55 6.25
N LEU A 278 -10.52 -20.20 5.23
CA LEU A 278 -10.67 -21.64 5.03
C LEU A 278 -10.05 -22.43 6.17
N ASP A 279 -8.84 -22.08 6.60
CA ASP A 279 -8.18 -22.71 7.75
C ASP A 279 -9.01 -22.56 9.02
N ALA A 280 -9.57 -21.38 9.28
CA ALA A 280 -10.45 -21.13 10.41
C ALA A 280 -11.76 -21.96 10.33
N TRP A 281 -12.35 -22.10 9.15
CA TRP A 281 -13.50 -22.98 8.95
C TRP A 281 -13.14 -24.45 9.18
N GLN A 282 -11.99 -24.92 8.69
CA GLN A 282 -11.58 -26.31 8.89
C GLN A 282 -11.38 -26.66 10.36
N LEU A 283 -10.84 -25.72 11.15
CA LEU A 283 -10.62 -25.86 12.59
C LEU A 283 -11.91 -25.79 13.41
N THR A 284 -12.81 -24.87 13.08
CA THR A 284 -13.97 -24.55 13.93
C THR A 284 -15.30 -25.09 13.41
N ARG A 285 -15.36 -25.41 12.11
CA ARG A 285 -16.58 -25.70 11.35
C ARG A 285 -17.65 -24.62 11.42
N ASN A 286 -17.26 -23.40 11.79
CA ASN A 286 -18.19 -22.27 11.85
C ASN A 286 -18.63 -21.86 10.43
N PRO A 287 -19.93 -21.94 10.10
CA PRO A 287 -20.43 -21.66 8.75
C PRO A 287 -20.18 -20.21 8.30
N ALA A 288 -20.04 -19.25 9.22
CA ALA A 288 -19.73 -17.87 8.88
C ALA A 288 -18.39 -17.72 8.16
N PHE A 289 -17.37 -18.50 8.54
CA PHE A 289 -16.08 -18.47 7.85
C PHE A 289 -16.15 -19.12 6.47
N ARG A 290 -16.91 -20.21 6.33
CA ARG A 290 -17.16 -20.84 5.03
C ARG A 290 -17.82 -19.87 4.06
N ARG A 291 -18.84 -19.14 4.51
CA ARG A 291 -19.53 -18.11 3.73
C ARG A 291 -18.53 -17.10 3.16
N VAL A 292 -17.67 -16.54 4.01
CA VAL A 292 -16.65 -15.57 3.59
C VAL A 292 -15.69 -16.14 2.55
N VAL A 293 -15.26 -17.40 2.69
CA VAL A 293 -14.42 -18.07 1.67
C VAL A 293 -15.15 -18.17 0.34
N GLU A 294 -16.37 -18.70 0.34
CA GLU A 294 -17.15 -18.92 -0.88
C GLU A 294 -17.47 -17.61 -1.59
N GLU A 295 -17.90 -16.59 -0.85
CA GLU A 295 -18.17 -15.25 -1.37
C GLU A 295 -16.89 -14.54 -1.89
N THR A 296 -15.76 -14.66 -1.19
CA THR A 296 -14.47 -14.11 -1.66
C THR A 296 -13.99 -14.78 -2.93
N LEU A 297 -14.09 -16.11 -3.03
CA LEU A 297 -13.73 -16.84 -4.26
C LEU A 297 -14.71 -16.55 -5.40
N ALA A 298 -16.00 -16.34 -5.10
CA ALA A 298 -16.98 -15.91 -6.08
C ALA A 298 -16.67 -14.51 -6.62
N PHE A 299 -16.25 -13.57 -5.75
CA PHE A 299 -15.75 -12.25 -6.14
C PHE A 299 -14.53 -12.37 -7.06
N VAL A 300 -13.49 -13.13 -6.67
CA VAL A 300 -12.28 -13.31 -7.51
C VAL A 300 -12.63 -13.88 -8.88
N ARG A 301 -13.54 -14.87 -8.94
CA ARG A 301 -14.01 -15.45 -10.20
C ARG A 301 -14.77 -14.45 -11.07
N ARG A 302 -15.58 -13.59 -10.44
CA ARG A 302 -16.47 -12.65 -11.15
C ARG A 302 -15.74 -11.40 -11.62
N GLU A 303 -14.93 -10.79 -10.76
CA GLU A 303 -14.35 -9.47 -10.97
C GLU A 303 -12.85 -9.51 -11.30
N MET A 304 -12.13 -10.52 -10.81
CA MET A 304 -10.66 -10.56 -10.90
C MET A 304 -10.14 -11.60 -11.90
N THR A 305 -11.01 -12.31 -12.61
CA THR A 305 -10.62 -13.32 -13.60
C THR A 305 -10.84 -12.75 -15.00
N SER A 306 -9.77 -12.68 -15.79
CA SER A 306 -9.86 -12.23 -17.17
C SER A 306 -10.48 -13.33 -18.05
N PRO A 307 -11.32 -12.99 -19.03
CA PRO A 307 -11.90 -13.98 -19.96
C PRO A 307 -10.83 -14.70 -20.80
N GLU A 308 -9.62 -14.15 -20.90
CA GLU A 308 -8.44 -14.76 -21.53
C GLU A 308 -7.73 -15.81 -20.65
N GLY A 309 -8.17 -16.01 -19.40
CA GLY A 309 -7.71 -17.06 -18.49
C GLY A 309 -6.67 -16.63 -17.45
N GLY A 310 -6.30 -15.34 -17.43
CA GLY A 310 -5.46 -14.76 -16.38
C GLY A 310 -6.26 -14.23 -15.20
N PHE A 311 -5.57 -13.67 -14.20
CA PHE A 311 -6.18 -12.88 -13.15
C PHE A 311 -5.70 -11.43 -13.22
N TYR A 312 -6.60 -10.49 -12.99
CA TYR A 312 -6.24 -9.08 -12.74
C TYR A 312 -5.54 -8.96 -11.39
N SER A 313 -4.53 -8.09 -11.28
CA SER A 313 -3.76 -7.87 -10.06
C SER A 313 -4.54 -7.10 -8.99
N SER A 314 -5.39 -6.17 -9.43
CA SER A 314 -6.13 -5.25 -8.56
C SER A 314 -7.42 -4.75 -9.21
N LEU A 315 -8.30 -4.19 -8.38
CA LEU A 315 -9.47 -3.41 -8.76
C LEU A 315 -9.36 -2.03 -8.09
N ASP A 316 -9.52 -0.97 -8.89
CA ASP A 316 -9.31 0.42 -8.48
C ASP A 316 -10.26 0.87 -7.36
N ALA A 317 -9.76 1.70 -6.45
CA ALA A 317 -10.56 2.35 -5.43
C ALA A 317 -11.41 3.49 -6.00
N ASP A 318 -10.94 4.17 -7.05
CA ASP A 318 -11.63 5.31 -7.65
C ASP A 318 -12.70 4.81 -8.64
N SER A 319 -13.91 5.34 -8.50
CA SER A 319 -15.02 5.13 -9.43
C SER A 319 -15.58 6.49 -9.82
N GLU A 320 -15.46 6.85 -11.11
CA GLU A 320 -15.84 8.18 -11.62
C GLU A 320 -15.09 9.36 -10.95
N GLY A 321 -13.86 9.13 -10.47
CA GLY A 321 -13.03 10.16 -9.83
C GLY A 321 -13.31 10.36 -8.33
N GLU A 322 -14.21 9.56 -7.74
CA GLU A 322 -14.50 9.53 -6.31
C GLU A 322 -14.14 8.16 -5.72
N GLU A 323 -13.48 8.14 -4.55
CA GLU A 323 -13.13 6.88 -3.89
C GLU A 323 -14.40 6.14 -3.44
N GLY A 324 -14.54 4.89 -3.88
CA GLY A 324 -15.55 3.98 -3.35
C GLY A 324 -16.99 4.27 -3.75
N ARG A 325 -17.25 5.15 -4.72
CA ARG A 325 -18.61 5.61 -5.12
C ARG A 325 -19.65 4.51 -5.23
N PHE A 326 -19.32 3.35 -5.81
CA PHE A 326 -20.25 2.22 -5.95
C PHE A 326 -20.49 1.40 -4.66
N TYR A 327 -19.74 1.70 -3.60
CA TYR A 327 -19.76 1.00 -2.32
C TYR A 327 -20.32 1.87 -1.18
N VAL A 328 -20.54 3.17 -1.40
CA VAL A 328 -21.13 4.07 -0.39
C VAL A 328 -22.62 4.22 -0.66
N TRP A 329 -23.41 4.13 0.41
CA TRP A 329 -24.86 4.28 0.37
C TRP A 329 -25.29 5.32 1.39
N THR A 330 -26.15 6.23 0.97
CA THR A 330 -26.89 7.10 1.90
C THR A 330 -28.01 6.31 2.56
N PRO A 331 -28.45 6.69 3.78
CA PRO A 331 -29.60 6.06 4.41
C PRO A 331 -30.85 6.05 3.50
N GLN A 332 -31.05 7.11 2.72
CA GLN A 332 -32.16 7.22 1.77
C GLN A 332 -32.06 6.21 0.61
N GLU A 333 -30.86 5.99 0.07
CA GLU A 333 -30.65 4.98 -0.97
C GLU A 333 -30.87 3.56 -0.43
N LEU A 334 -30.48 3.32 0.82
CA LEU A 334 -30.73 2.04 1.49
C LEU A 334 -32.23 1.79 1.73
N GLU A 335 -32.95 2.80 2.23
CA GLU A 335 -34.42 2.79 2.40
C GLU A 335 -35.13 2.53 1.07
N ALA A 336 -34.68 3.17 -0.01
CA ALA A 336 -35.26 2.99 -1.33
C ALA A 336 -35.02 1.58 -1.90
N ALA A 337 -33.87 0.97 -1.61
CA ALA A 337 -33.48 -0.34 -2.13
C ALA A 337 -34.10 -1.51 -1.35
N LEU A 338 -34.17 -1.41 -0.01
CA LEU A 338 -34.65 -2.49 0.86
C LEU A 338 -36.14 -2.37 1.22
N GLY A 339 -36.72 -1.17 1.12
CA GLY A 339 -38.03 -0.86 1.69
C GLY A 339 -37.94 -0.47 3.17
N VAL A 340 -38.93 0.30 3.65
CA VAL A 340 -38.91 0.98 4.96
C VAL A 340 -38.73 0.02 6.15
N ASP A 341 -39.21 -1.22 6.04
CA ASP A 341 -39.18 -2.20 7.14
C ASP A 341 -37.82 -2.92 7.29
N ASP A 342 -37.00 -2.97 6.23
CA ASP A 342 -35.71 -3.69 6.21
C ASP A 342 -34.49 -2.76 6.26
N ALA A 343 -34.68 -1.44 6.14
CA ALA A 343 -33.60 -0.45 6.13
C ALA A 343 -33.15 0.04 7.53
N GLY A 344 -33.79 -0.45 8.60
CA GLY A 344 -33.52 -0.02 9.97
C GLY A 344 -33.15 -1.16 10.92
N THR A 345 -31.87 -1.26 11.30
CA THR A 345 -31.43 -1.36 12.71
C THR A 345 -29.94 -1.06 12.86
#